data_AF-A0A524GCZ9-F1
#
_entry.id   AF-A0A524GCZ9-F1
#
_cell.length_a   1.000
_cell.length_b   1.000
_cell.length_c   1.000
_cell.angle_alpha   90.00
_cell.angle_beta   90.00
_cell.angle_gamma   90.00
#
_symmetry.space_group_name_H-M   'P 1'
#
loop_
_entity.id
_entity.type
_entity.pdbx_description
1 polymer ?
#
loop_
_entity_poly.entity_id
_entity_poly.type
_entity_poly.pdbx_seq_one_letter_code
_entity_poly.pdbx_strand_id
1 'polypeptide(L)' 'MNMQTCPYCKEKIYSNALVCRYCKRDLPDMATAQRESSNWIPALLASALIVTSAAFVAYECLKERRNWVDRE' A
#
# COMPACT_ATOMS: atom_id res chain seq x y z
N MET A 1 -15.95 -24.06 15.21
CA MET A 1 -16.55 -22.71 15.32
C MET A 1 -15.46 -21.73 15.73
N ASN A 2 -15.20 -20.68 14.96
CA ASN A 2 -14.26 -19.64 15.37
C ASN A 2 -14.97 -18.63 16.29
N MET A 3 -14.36 -18.35 17.44
CA MET A 3 -14.89 -17.47 18.47
C MET A 3 -13.91 -16.32 18.67
N GLN A 4 -14.43 -15.12 18.85
CA GLN A 4 -13.64 -13.94 19.19
C GLN A 4 -14.18 -13.29 20.45
N THR A 5 -13.30 -12.56 21.14
CA THR A 5 -13.68 -11.78 22.31
C THR A 5 -14.22 -10.43 21.84
N CYS A 6 -15.39 -10.03 22.32
CA CYS A 6 -15.95 -8.72 22.00
C CYS A 6 -15.00 -7.61 22.54
N PRO A 7 -14.56 -6.66 21.71
CA PRO A 7 -13.63 -5.59 22.14
C PRO A 7 -14.26 -4.64 23.16
N TYR A 8 -15.59 -4.63 23.26
CA TYR A 8 -16.32 -3.70 24.12
C TYR A 8 -16.71 -4.26 25.49
N CYS A 9 -17.14 -5.51 25.54
CA CYS A 9 -17.65 -6.14 26.78
C CYS A 9 -16.89 -7.38 27.22
N LYS A 10 -15.89 -7.82 26.45
CA LYS A 10 -15.02 -8.97 26.75
C LYS A 10 -15.73 -10.33 26.83
N GLU A 11 -17.00 -10.39 26.45
CA GLU A 11 -17.73 -11.65 26.27
C GLU A 11 -17.24 -12.41 25.03
N LYS A 12 -17.34 -13.75 25.07
CA LYS A 12 -17.04 -14.61 23.92
C LYS A 12 -18.22 -14.62 22.94
N ILE A 13 -17.95 -14.26 21.69
CA ILE A 13 -18.93 -14.19 20.60
C ILE A 13 -18.41 -14.88 19.35
N TYR A 14 -19.29 -15.15 18.38
CA TYR A 14 -18.87 -15.72 17.10
C TYR A 14 -18.03 -14.72 16.30
N SER A 15 -17.00 -15.20 15.59
CA SER A 15 -16.11 -14.33 14.81
C SER A 15 -16.80 -13.64 13.63
N ASN A 16 -17.91 -14.21 13.16
CA ASN A 16 -18.76 -13.66 12.09
C ASN A 16 -19.97 -12.87 12.61
N ALA A 17 -20.02 -12.56 13.91
CA ALA A 17 -21.10 -11.76 14.47
C ALA A 17 -20.94 -10.28 14.07
N LEU A 18 -21.95 -9.73 13.38
CA LEU A 18 -22.03 -8.30 13.06
C LEU A 18 -22.35 -7.45 14.30
N VAL A 19 -23.06 -8.02 15.27
CA VAL A 19 -23.48 -7.33 16.50
C VAL A 19 -23.24 -8.23 17.70
N CYS A 20 -22.75 -7.67 18.80
CA CYS A 20 -22.55 -8.41 20.03
C CYS A 20 -23.89 -8.72 20.70
N ARG A 21 -24.17 -9.99 21.02
CA ARG A 21 -25.40 -10.40 21.74
C ARG A 21 -25.54 -9.76 23.12
N TYR A 22 -24.42 -9.44 23.77
CA TYR A 22 -24.40 -9.00 25.17
C TYR A 22 -24.44 -7.48 25.30
N CYS A 23 -23.52 -6.77 24.65
CA CYS A 23 -23.48 -5.32 24.71
C CYS A 23 -24.25 -4.60 23.59
N LYS A 24 -24.79 -5.36 22.62
CA LYS A 24 -25.61 -4.87 21.49
C LYS A 24 -24.93 -3.79 20.64
N ARG A 25 -23.60 -3.69 20.70
CA ARG A 25 -22.80 -2.84 19.81
C ARG A 25 -22.44 -3.59 18.54
N ASP A 26 -22.43 -2.85 17.44
CA ASP A 26 -21.90 -3.31 16.17
C ASP A 26 -20.41 -3.64 16.29
N LEU A 27 -20.00 -4.74 15.67
CA LEU A 27 -18.61 -5.13 15.56
C LEU A 27 -18.02 -4.60 14.24
N PRO A 28 -16.77 -4.12 14.27
CA PRO A 28 -16.09 -3.77 13.03
C PRO A 28 -15.94 -5.01 12.15
N ASP A 29 -16.42 -4.90 10.91
CA ASP A 29 -16.33 -5.98 9.94
C ASP A 29 -14.86 -6.21 9.55
N MET A 30 -14.32 -7.39 9.88
CA MET A 30 -12.91 -7.70 9.61
C MET A 30 -12.57 -7.79 8.11
N ALA A 31 -13.57 -7.87 7.20
CA ALA A 31 -13.31 -7.81 5.76
C ALA A 31 -13.01 -6.38 5.30
N THR A 32 -13.34 -5.36 6.08
CA THR A 32 -13.01 -3.96 5.76
C THR A 32 -11.57 -3.58 6.12
N ALA A 33 -10.92 -4.28 7.06
CA ALA A 33 -9.54 -3.99 7.47
C ALA A 33 -8.51 -4.24 6.34
N GLN A 34 -8.86 -5.05 5.33
CA GLN A 34 -7.97 -5.31 4.19
C GLN A 34 -8.11 -4.29 3.04
N ARG A 35 -9.10 -3.37 3.09
CA ARG A 35 -9.34 -2.43 1.99
C ARG A 35 -8.60 -1.11 2.13
N GLU A 36 -7.85 -0.90 3.21
CA GLU A 36 -6.86 0.17 3.34
C GLU A 36 -5.50 -0.24 2.75
N SER A 37 -5.52 -0.89 1.58
CA SER A 37 -4.33 -1.02 0.76
C SER A 37 -4.06 0.35 0.15
N SER A 38 -3.02 1.03 0.63
CA SER A 38 -2.51 2.29 0.08
C SER A 38 -2.32 2.18 -1.45
N ASN A 39 -3.34 2.60 -2.21
CA ASN A 39 -3.35 2.60 -3.68
C ASN A 39 -2.34 3.57 -4.31
N TRP A 40 -1.50 4.22 -3.50
CA TRP A 40 -0.43 5.11 -3.93
C TRP A 40 0.89 4.40 -4.22
N ILE A 41 1.09 3.17 -3.71
CA ILE A 41 2.30 2.38 -3.96
C ILE A 41 2.51 2.15 -5.48
N PRO A 42 1.48 1.77 -6.28
CA PRO A 42 1.64 1.65 -7.72
C PRO A 42 2.04 2.96 -8.40
N ALA A 43 1.50 4.09 -7.92
CA ALA A 43 1.82 5.41 -8.47
C ALA A 43 3.27 5.83 -8.18
N LEU A 44 3.77 5.54 -6.98
CA LEU A 44 5.17 5.77 -6.60
C LEU A 44 6.15 4.90 -7.41
N LEU A 45 5.80 3.64 -7.65
CA LEU A 45 6.64 2.76 -8.46
C LEU A 45 6.69 3.21 -9.93
N ALA A 46 5.56 3.61 -10.50
CA ALA A 46 5.50 4.10 -11.87
C ALA A 46 6.33 5.38 -12.06
N SER A 47 6.25 6.33 -11.13
CA SER A 47 7.03 7.58 -11.23
C SER A 47 8.54 7.34 -11.12
N ALA A 48 8.97 6.44 -10.23
CA ALA A 48 10.39 6.09 -10.09
C ALA A 48 10.98 5.50 -11.37
N LEU A 49 10.23 4.63 -12.06
CA LEU A 49 10.66 4.05 -13.34
C LEU A 49 10.82 5.11 -14.42
N ILE A 50 9.83 6.00 -14.57
CA ILE A 50 9.84 7.07 -15.58
C ILE A 50 11.03 8.01 -15.36
N VAL A 51 11.27 8.46 -14.11
CA VAL A 51 12.36 9.37 -13.78
C VAL A 51 13.72 8.72 -14.07
N THR A 52 13.89 7.45 -13.70
CA THR A 52 15.15 6.72 -13.92
C THR A 52 15.46 6.57 -15.41
N SER A 53 14.47 6.19 -16.22
CA SER A 53 14.64 6.07 -17.67
C SER A 53 15.01 7.40 -18.32
N ALA A 54 14.35 8.50 -17.94
CA ALA A 54 14.65 9.83 -18.49
C ALA A 54 16.08 10.30 -18.14
N ALA A 55 16.50 10.09 -16.89
CA ALA A 55 17.84 10.42 -16.44
C ALA A 55 18.93 9.62 -17.19
N PHE A 56 18.67 8.32 -17.43
CA PHE A 56 19.60 7.46 -18.17
C PHE A 56 19.80 7.94 -19.62
N VAL A 57 18.71 8.29 -20.31
CA VAL A 57 18.78 8.84 -21.67
C VAL A 57 19.54 10.17 -21.71
N ALA A 58 19.26 11.07 -20.75
CA ALA A 58 19.97 12.35 -20.66
C ALA A 58 21.47 12.16 -20.39
N TYR A 59 21.83 11.19 -19.53
CA TYR A 59 23.23 10.89 -19.21
C TYR A 59 24.02 10.43 -20.43
N GLU A 60 23.50 9.48 -21.22
CA GLU A 60 24.20 9.02 -22.44
C GLU A 60 24.33 10.14 -23.48
N CYS A 61 23.32 11.01 -23.61
CA CYS A 61 23.41 12.18 -24.48
C CYS A 61 24.53 13.15 -24.05
N LEU A 62 24.64 13.43 -22.75
CA LEU A 62 25.69 14.29 -22.19
C LEU A 62 27.08 13.66 -22.29
N LYS A 63 27.17 12.34 -22.11
CA LYS A 63 28.41 11.58 -22.23
C LYS A 63 28.92 11.59 -23.67
N GLU A 64 28.04 11.37 -24.64
CA GLU A 64 28.39 11.47 -26.05
C GLU A 64 28.92 12.87 -26.37
N ARG A 65 28.18 13.93 -25.98
CA ARG A 65 28.61 15.34 -26.10
C ARG A 65 30.03 15.57 -25.55
N ARG A 66 30.33 15.04 -24.36
CA ARG A 66 31.63 15.21 -23.70
C ARG A 66 32.76 14.55 -24.50
N ASN A 67 32.49 13.38 -25.06
CA ASN A 67 33.45 12.62 -25.87
C ASN A 67 33.86 13.32 -27.18
N TRP A 68 33.09 14.30 -27.66
CA TRP A 68 33.51 15.16 -28.78
C TRP A 68 34.55 16.18 -28.34
N VAL A 69 34.34 16.82 -27.19
CA VAL A 69 35.25 17.85 -26.65
C VAL A 69 36.60 17.25 -26.28
N ASP A 70 36.63 16.04 -25.74
CA ASP A 70 37.88 15.36 -25.37
C ASP A 70 38.69 14.85 -26.58
N ARG A 71 38.13 14.89 -27.81
CA ARG A 71 38.78 14.43 -29.04
C ARG A 71 39.39 15.55 -29.89
N GLU A 72 39.27 16.79 -29.46
CA GLU A 72 39.93 17.99 -30.04
C GLU A 72 41.19 18.35 -29.26
#